data_AF-A0A958AE33-F1
#
_entry.id   AF-A0A958AE33-F1
#
_cell.length_a   1.000
_cell.length_b   1.000
_cell.length_c   1.000
_cell.angle_alpha   90.00
_cell.angle_beta   90.00
_cell.angle_gamma   90.00
#
_symmetry.space_group_name_H-M   'P 1'
#
loop_
_entity.id
_entity.type
_entity.pdbx_description
1 polymer ?
#
loop_
_entity_poly.entity_id
_entity_poly.type
_entity_poly.pdbx_seq_one_letter_code
_entity_poly.pdbx_strand_id
1 'polypeptide(L)'
;WQFGIAKSSAHPEGAAAFIEFALQDKYMTAFSDGIGLIPPTTAAAATSKYYAPGAQMEVFYELSKQQAVLRPVTPGYVVAAKVFEKALADIANGADVADTLDAAVDEIDADIEKNGGYGHGG
;
A
#
# COMPACT_ATOMS: atom_id res chain seq x y z
N TRP A 1 -2.56 4.44 2.31
CA TRP A 1 -1.84 5.73 2.45
C TRP A 1 -1.34 5.82 3.88
N GLN A 2 -0.35 6.68 4.16
CA GLN A 2 0.24 6.79 5.49
C GLN A 2 0.78 8.20 5.71
N PHE A 3 0.80 8.64 6.96
CA PHE A 3 1.58 9.80 7.38
C PHE A 3 2.97 9.34 7.83
N GLY A 4 3.99 10.13 7.51
CA GLY A 4 5.37 9.86 7.89
C GLY A 4 6.08 11.13 8.33
N ILE A 5 6.98 10.99 9.29
CA ILE A 5 7.83 12.09 9.76
C ILE A 5 9.21 11.88 9.16
N ALA A 6 9.71 12.88 8.43
CA ALA A 6 11.06 12.84 7.91
C ALA A 6 12.07 12.72 9.06
N LYS A 7 13.06 11.83 8.91
CA LYS A 7 14.13 11.65 9.91
C LYS A 7 14.91 12.95 10.19
N SER A 8 14.96 13.86 9.21
CA SER A 8 15.61 15.17 9.30
C SER A 8 14.70 16.30 9.82
N SER A 9 13.48 16.00 10.26
CA SER A 9 12.56 17.02 10.76
C SER A 9 13.18 17.77 11.96
N ALA A 10 13.13 19.10 11.92
CA ALA A 10 13.51 19.94 13.07
C ALA A 10 12.46 19.90 14.20
N HIS A 11 11.25 19.37 13.94
CA HIS A 11 10.14 19.35 14.88
C HIS A 11 9.43 17.97 14.90
N PRO A 12 10.13 16.88 15.25
CA PRO A 12 9.56 15.54 15.20
C PRO A 12 8.40 15.35 16.19
N GLU A 13 8.50 15.92 17.39
CA GLU A 13 7.45 15.82 18.42
C GLU A 13 6.18 16.57 18.02
N GLY A 14 6.31 17.80 17.50
CA GLY A 14 5.17 18.56 17.00
C GLY A 14 4.50 17.90 15.79
N ALA A 15 5.28 17.32 14.89
CA ALA A 15 4.76 16.53 13.77
C ALA A 15 4.01 15.29 14.25
N ALA A 16 4.53 14.58 15.26
CA ALA A 16 3.86 13.43 15.86
C ALA A 16 2.52 13.82 16.52
N ALA A 17 2.50 14.90 17.30
CA ALA A 17 1.29 15.41 17.93
C ALA A 17 0.23 15.83 16.90
N PHE A 18 0.66 16.46 15.79
CA PHE A 18 -0.25 16.77 14.69
C PHE A 18 -0.81 15.52 14.02
N ILE A 19 0.02 14.50 13.77
CA ILE A 19 -0.45 13.24 13.19
C ILE A 19 -1.45 12.57 14.13
N GLU A 20 -1.19 12.51 15.43
CA GLU A 20 -2.12 11.96 16.42
C GLU A 20 -3.47 12.69 16.40
N PHE A 21 -3.45 14.03 16.35
CA PHE A 21 -4.66 14.82 16.18
C PHE A 21 -5.39 14.52 14.85
N ALA A 22 -4.65 14.46 13.75
CA ALA A 22 -5.20 14.21 12.41
C ALA A 22 -5.81 12.81 12.28
N LEU A 23 -5.33 11.82 13.04
CA LEU A 23 -5.84 10.44 13.04
C LEU A 23 -7.17 10.25 13.78
N GLN A 24 -7.73 11.28 14.42
CA GLN A 24 -9.06 11.19 15.02
C GLN A 24 -10.12 10.82 13.96
N ASP A 25 -11.08 9.97 14.32
CA ASP A 25 -12.06 9.41 13.39
C ASP A 25 -12.80 10.46 12.56
N LYS A 26 -13.14 11.62 13.14
CA LYS A 26 -13.81 12.71 12.41
C LYS A 26 -12.98 13.25 11.24
N TYR A 27 -11.66 13.32 11.39
CA TYR A 27 -10.77 13.80 10.35
C TYR A 27 -10.43 12.69 9.36
N MET A 28 -10.33 11.44 9.82
CA MET A 28 -10.19 10.27 8.94
C MET A 28 -11.42 10.09 8.04
N THR A 29 -12.61 10.33 8.58
CA THR A 29 -13.88 10.37 7.83
C THR A 29 -13.87 11.51 6.82
N ALA A 30 -13.58 12.74 7.27
CA ALA A 30 -13.53 13.90 6.39
C ALA A 30 -12.50 13.75 5.25
N PHE A 31 -11.34 13.15 5.56
CA PHE A 31 -10.31 12.85 4.57
C PHE A 31 -10.85 11.89 3.52
N SER A 32 -11.40 10.76 3.95
CA SER A 32 -11.97 9.72 3.08
C SER A 32 -13.12 10.24 2.22
N ASP A 33 -13.99 11.06 2.80
CA ASP A 33 -15.10 11.70 2.07
C ASP A 33 -14.62 12.73 1.04
N GLY A 34 -13.51 13.41 1.32
CA GLY A 34 -12.90 14.39 0.42
C GLY A 34 -12.19 13.76 -0.78
N ILE A 35 -11.51 12.62 -0.59
CA ILE A 35 -10.65 12.01 -1.63
C ILE A 35 -11.18 10.66 -2.16
N GLY A 36 -12.25 10.12 -1.59
CA GLY A 36 -12.89 8.87 -2.00
C GLY A 36 -12.17 7.59 -1.54
N LEU A 37 -11.07 7.69 -0.79
CA LEU A 37 -10.34 6.51 -0.29
C LEU A 37 -11.10 5.82 0.84
N ILE A 38 -10.86 4.52 0.99
CA ILE A 38 -11.46 3.70 2.05
C ILE A 38 -11.00 4.22 3.43
N PRO A 39 -11.92 4.49 4.37
CA PRO A 39 -11.58 4.90 5.72
C PRO A 39 -10.70 3.86 6.45
N PRO A 40 -9.72 4.29 7.25
CA PRO A 40 -8.76 3.39 7.89
C PRO A 40 -9.31 2.70 9.15
N THR A 41 -10.44 3.18 9.70
CA THR A 41 -11.08 2.64 10.91
C THR A 41 -12.54 2.31 10.64
N THR A 42 -13.10 1.37 11.41
CA THR A 42 -14.52 1.01 11.33
C THR A 42 -15.41 2.18 11.77
N ALA A 43 -14.99 2.95 12.77
CA ALA A 43 -15.71 4.13 13.24
C ALA A 43 -15.78 5.23 12.17
N ALA A 44 -14.68 5.49 11.46
CA ALA A 44 -14.68 6.43 10.34
C ALA A 44 -15.52 5.92 9.15
N ALA A 45 -15.47 4.62 8.86
CA ALA A 45 -16.32 4.02 7.83
C ALA A 45 -17.80 4.16 8.15
N ALA A 46 -18.21 3.90 9.39
CA ALA A 46 -19.61 3.94 9.83
C ALA A 46 -20.28 5.31 9.67
N THR A 47 -19.50 6.39 9.55
CA THR A 47 -20.01 7.76 9.41
C THR A 47 -19.60 8.43 8.10
N SER A 48 -18.90 7.70 7.21
CA SER A 48 -18.45 8.22 5.92
C SER A 48 -19.61 8.35 4.93
N LYS A 49 -19.57 9.41 4.13
CA LYS A 49 -20.49 9.65 3.01
C LYS A 49 -20.58 8.45 2.04
N TYR A 50 -19.47 7.73 1.83
CA TYR A 50 -19.39 6.69 0.80
C TYR A 50 -19.37 5.27 1.34
N TYR A 51 -18.90 5.07 2.58
CA TYR A 51 -18.63 3.74 3.13
C TYR A 51 -19.51 3.36 4.32
N ALA A 52 -20.38 4.25 4.80
CA ALA A 52 -21.34 3.92 5.85
C ALA A 52 -22.33 2.84 5.39
N PRO A 53 -23.03 2.17 6.32
CA PRO A 53 -24.04 1.18 5.97
C PRO A 53 -25.10 1.72 4.99
N GLY A 54 -25.32 1.00 3.89
CA GLY A 54 -26.20 1.37 2.78
C GLY A 54 -25.61 2.38 1.78
N ALA A 55 -24.39 2.88 1.99
CA ALA A 55 -23.75 3.82 1.08
C ALA A 55 -23.11 3.11 -0.13
N GLN A 56 -22.88 3.86 -1.20
CA GLN A 56 -22.50 3.33 -2.51
C GLN A 56 -21.21 2.49 -2.52
N MET A 57 -20.29 2.70 -1.57
CA MET A 57 -19.02 1.98 -1.46
C MET A 57 -18.95 1.04 -0.24
N GLU A 58 -20.03 0.82 0.51
CA GLU A 58 -20.03 -0.05 1.70
C GLU A 58 -19.41 -1.43 1.40
N VAL A 59 -19.80 -2.04 0.28
CA VAL A 59 -19.31 -3.36 -0.15
C VAL A 59 -17.79 -3.41 -0.31
N PHE A 60 -17.16 -2.31 -0.75
CA PHE A 60 -15.71 -2.26 -0.94
C PHE A 60 -14.94 -2.23 0.38
N TYR A 61 -15.54 -1.70 1.46
CA TYR A 61 -14.93 -1.76 2.79
C TYR A 61 -14.79 -3.21 3.25
N GLU A 62 -15.87 -3.99 3.14
CA GLU A 62 -15.89 -5.38 3.56
C GLU A 62 -15.03 -6.27 2.65
N LEU A 63 -15.10 -6.08 1.32
CA LEU A 63 -14.23 -6.81 0.39
C LEU A 63 -12.74 -6.54 0.67
N SER A 64 -12.37 -5.29 0.96
CA SER A 64 -10.99 -4.95 1.30
C SER A 64 -10.55 -5.64 2.58
N LYS A 65 -11.40 -5.69 3.60
CA LYS A 65 -11.10 -6.40 4.85
C LYS A 65 -10.88 -7.90 4.63
N GLN A 66 -11.61 -8.52 3.71
CA GLN A 66 -11.54 -9.95 3.44
C GLN A 66 -10.37 -10.34 2.54
N GLN A 67 -9.98 -9.47 1.61
CA GLN A 67 -9.07 -9.84 0.50
C GLN A 67 -7.74 -9.10 0.52
N ALA A 68 -7.63 -7.97 1.22
CA ALA A 68 -6.40 -7.21 1.24
C ALA A 68 -5.34 -7.91 2.11
N VAL A 69 -4.14 -8.02 1.55
CA VAL A 69 -2.92 -8.39 2.28
C VAL A 69 -1.97 -7.22 2.28
N LEU A 70 -1.13 -7.13 3.32
CA LEU A 70 -0.09 -6.13 3.37
C LEU A 70 0.89 -6.35 2.22
N ARG A 71 1.29 -5.24 1.57
CA ARG A 71 2.42 -5.28 0.64
C ARG A 71 3.68 -5.71 1.40
N PRO A 72 4.61 -6.45 0.76
CA PRO A 72 5.88 -6.85 1.37
C PRO A 72 6.59 -5.68 2.06
N VAL A 73 6.88 -5.84 3.36
CA VAL A 73 7.56 -4.82 4.19
C VAL A 73 9.07 -4.97 4.03
N THR A 74 9.54 -4.73 2.80
CA THR A 74 10.96 -4.85 2.44
C THR A 74 11.35 -3.71 1.50
N PRO A 75 12.56 -3.14 1.63
CA PRO A 75 13.09 -2.19 0.65
C PRO A 75 13.07 -2.73 -0.79
N GLY A 76 13.22 -4.06 -0.98
CA GLY A 76 13.17 -4.70 -2.30
C GLY A 76 11.81 -4.65 -2.99
N TYR A 77 10.71 -4.32 -2.29
CA TYR A 77 9.36 -4.33 -2.87
C TYR A 77 9.25 -3.43 -4.10
N VAL A 78 9.92 -2.26 -4.09
CA VAL A 78 9.84 -1.32 -5.22
C VAL A 78 10.55 -1.81 -6.47
N VAL A 79 11.53 -2.72 -6.32
CA VAL A 79 12.19 -3.37 -7.45
C VAL A 79 11.30 -4.50 -7.96
N ALA A 80 10.91 -5.42 -7.07
CA ALA A 80 10.04 -6.54 -7.43
C ALA A 80 8.73 -6.11 -8.10
N ALA A 81 8.08 -5.05 -7.61
CA ALA A 81 6.86 -4.52 -8.20
C ALA A 81 7.08 -4.02 -9.64
N LYS A 82 8.23 -3.40 -9.94
CA LYS A 82 8.56 -2.90 -11.28
C LYS A 82 8.91 -4.03 -12.25
N VAL A 83 9.65 -5.03 -11.78
CA VAL A 83 9.97 -6.22 -12.57
C VAL A 83 8.68 -6.96 -12.94
N PHE A 84 7.78 -7.15 -11.98
CA PHE A 84 6.48 -7.75 -12.21
C PHE A 84 5.59 -6.91 -13.15
N GLU A 85 5.57 -5.59 -12.99
CA GLU A 85 4.84 -4.68 -13.90
C GLU A 85 5.34 -4.80 -15.35
N LYS A 86 6.67 -4.84 -15.54
CA LYS A 86 7.28 -5.07 -16.85
C LYS A 86 6.89 -6.43 -17.42
N ALA A 87 6.98 -7.50 -16.62
CA ALA A 87 6.62 -8.85 -17.05
C ALA A 87 5.18 -8.93 -17.56
N LEU A 88 4.23 -8.32 -16.83
CA LEU A 88 2.83 -8.24 -17.27
C LEU A 88 2.66 -7.43 -18.56
N ALA A 89 3.41 -6.33 -18.72
CA ALA A 89 3.37 -5.54 -19.95
C ALA A 89 3.93 -6.32 -21.14
N ASP A 90 5.02 -7.06 -20.97
CA ASP A 90 5.63 -7.88 -22.03
C ASP A 90 4.69 -9.03 -22.44
N ILE A 91 4.05 -9.71 -21.47
CA ILE A 91 3.01 -10.72 -21.73
C ILE A 91 1.83 -10.12 -22.49
N ALA A 92 1.34 -8.95 -22.08
CA ALA A 92 0.26 -8.25 -22.77
C ALA A 92 0.62 -7.88 -24.22
N ASN A 93 1.91 -7.67 -24.51
CA ASN A 93 2.43 -7.41 -25.85
C ASN A 93 2.78 -8.68 -26.65
N GLY A 94 2.48 -9.87 -26.11
CA GLY A 94 2.61 -11.15 -26.81
C GLY A 94 3.91 -11.92 -26.56
N ALA A 95 4.66 -11.59 -25.50
CA ALA A 95 5.76 -12.43 -25.04
C ALA A 95 5.25 -13.78 -24.50
N ASP A 96 6.12 -14.81 -24.51
CA ASP A 96 5.80 -16.09 -23.91
C ASP A 96 5.61 -15.94 -22.39
N VAL A 97 4.54 -16.53 -21.86
CA VAL A 97 4.15 -16.33 -20.45
C VAL A 97 5.15 -16.99 -19.50
N ALA A 98 5.58 -18.22 -19.78
CA ALA A 98 6.46 -18.96 -18.87
C ALA A 98 7.84 -18.31 -18.85
N ASP A 99 8.43 -18.09 -20.03
CA ASP A 99 9.77 -17.49 -20.16
C ASP A 99 9.83 -16.09 -19.53
N THR A 100 8.77 -15.29 -19.69
CA THR A 100 8.72 -13.93 -19.14
C THR A 100 8.62 -13.93 -17.61
N LEU A 101 7.84 -14.85 -17.04
CA LEU A 101 7.72 -14.97 -15.58
C LEU A 101 8.99 -15.56 -14.96
N ASP A 102 9.62 -16.54 -15.60
CA ASP A 102 10.89 -17.10 -15.14
C ASP A 102 11.99 -16.03 -15.14
N ALA A 103 12.11 -15.24 -16.22
CA ALA A 103 13.05 -14.12 -16.26
C ALA A 103 12.77 -13.06 -15.19
N ALA A 104 11.51 -12.81 -14.86
CA ALA A 104 11.13 -11.89 -13.78
C ALA A 104 11.55 -12.41 -12.41
N VAL A 105 11.42 -13.72 -12.17
CA VAL A 105 11.89 -14.37 -10.93
C VAL A 105 13.41 -14.25 -10.83
N ASP A 106 14.14 -14.60 -11.89
CA ASP A 106 15.61 -14.52 -11.91
C ASP A 106 16.12 -13.10 -11.60
N GLU A 107 15.47 -12.06 -12.16
CA GLU A 107 15.84 -10.68 -11.91
C GLU A 107 15.58 -10.25 -10.44
N ILE A 108 14.45 -10.69 -9.88
CA ILE A 108 14.10 -10.40 -8.48
C ILE A 108 15.07 -11.11 -7.53
N ASP A 109 15.36 -12.38 -7.77
CA ASP A 109 16.26 -13.17 -6.92
C ASP A 109 17.70 -12.61 -6.96
N ALA A 110 18.18 -12.23 -8.15
CA ALA A 110 19.47 -11.57 -8.29
C ALA A 110 19.55 -10.23 -7.54
N ASP A 111 18.47 -9.43 -7.54
CA ASP A 111 18.39 -8.19 -6.77
C ASP A 111 18.38 -8.47 -5.25
N ILE A 112 17.62 -9.46 -4.79
CA ILE A 112 17.61 -9.88 -3.39
C ILE A 112 19.01 -10.32 -2.95
N GLU A 113 19.69 -11.17 -3.72
CA GLU A 113 21.04 -11.66 -3.42
C GLU A 113 22.05 -10.50 -3.35
N LYS A 114 22.04 -9.62 -4.36
CA LYS A 114 22.95 -8.47 -4.45
C LYS A 114 22.81 -7.50 -3.27
N ASN A 115 21.62 -7.44 -2.67
CA ASN A 115 21.31 -6.57 -1.53
C ASN A 115 21.32 -7.32 -0.19
N GLY A 116 21.92 -8.52 -0.14
CA GLY A 116 22.07 -9.29 1.11
C GLY A 116 20.72 -9.62 1.77
N GLY A 117 19.71 -9.92 0.96
CA GLY A 117 18.36 -10.23 1.45
C GLY A 117 17.60 -9.04 2.03
N TYR A 118 18.07 -7.79 1.80
CA TYR A 118 17.44 -6.57 2.33
C TYR A 118 17.25 -6.55 3.85
N GLY A 119 18.16 -7.21 4.59
CA GLY A 119 18.08 -7.34 6.04
C GLY A 119 17.10 -8.40 6.54
N HIS A 120 16.56 -9.24 5.64
CA HIS A 120 15.74 -10.40 5.95
C HIS A 120 16.49 -11.74 5.75
N GLY A 121 17.72 -11.70 5.25
CA GLY A 121 18.59 -12.88 5.10
C GLY A 121 19.35 -13.18 6.38
N GLY A 122 19.08 -14.34 6.98
CA GLY A 122 19.99 -15.04 7.89
C GLY A 122 20.87 -16.01 7.11
#